data_AF-A0A7J9M9J5-F1
#
_entry.id   AF-A0A7J9M9J5-F1
#
_cell.length_a   1.000
_cell.length_b   1.000
_cell.length_c   1.000
_cell.angle_alpha   90.00
_cell.angle_beta   90.00
_cell.angle_gamma   90.00
#
_symmetry.space_group_name_H-M   'P 1'
#
loop_
_entity.id
_entity.type
_entity.pdbx_description
1 polymer ?
#
loop_
_entity_poly.entity_id
_entity_poly.type
_entity_poly.pdbx_seq_one_letter_code
_entity_poly.pdbx_strand_id
1 'polypeptide(L)' 'MSSSNRIELLIDLGTWGPMDENMISLDPIEFQFQEELYKDRIYFYQRKIGLIEAIQTGTSQLNGIPIAIGATNFQFMG' A
#
# COMPACT_ATOMS: atom_id res chain seq x y z
N MET A 1 -1.36 -5.88 12.11
CA MET A 1 -2.16 -6.44 11.00
C MET A 1 -1.76 -5.73 9.72
N SER A 2 -1.42 -6.44 8.65
CA SER A 2 -1.06 -5.82 7.36
C SER A 2 -2.30 -5.21 6.68
N SER A 3 -2.11 -4.43 5.61
CA SER A 3 -3.21 -4.02 4.72
C SER A 3 -3.85 -5.22 4.02
N SER A 4 -3.05 -6.18 3.55
CA SER A 4 -3.54 -7.38 2.85
C SER A 4 -4.46 -8.22 3.73
N ASN A 5 -4.08 -8.47 4.99
CA ASN A 5 -4.94 -9.17 5.94
C ASN A 5 -6.26 -8.44 6.18
N ARG A 6 -6.29 -7.10 6.13
CA ARG A 6 -7.54 -6.33 6.32
C ARG A 6 -8.42 -6.40 5.09
N ILE A 7 -7.84 -6.34 3.90
CA ILE A 7 -8.58 -6.53 2.64
C ILE A 7 -9.21 -7.92 2.65
N GLU A 8 -8.41 -8.98 2.82
CA GLU A 8 -8.88 -10.37 2.83
C GLU A 8 -9.93 -10.66 3.90
N LEU A 9 -9.84 -10.02 5.07
CA LEU A 9 -10.84 -10.19 6.14
C LEU A 9 -12.20 -9.56 5.80
N LEU A 10 -12.20 -8.48 5.00
CA LEU A 10 -13.41 -7.70 4.73
C LEU A 10 -14.15 -8.17 3.49
N ILE A 11 -13.44 -8.57 2.43
CA ILE A 11 -14.05 -8.78 1.12
C ILE A 11 -14.46 -10.23 0.88
N ASP A 12 -15.35 -10.43 -0.08
CA ASP A 12 -15.70 -11.75 -0.57
C ASP A 12 -14.49 -12.38 -1.29
N LEU A 13 -14.20 -13.65 -0.98
CA LEU A 13 -13.07 -14.40 -1.53
C LEU A 13 -13.06 -14.36 -3.07
N GLY A 14 -11.90 -14.05 -3.66
CA GLY A 14 -11.71 -14.01 -5.11
C GLY A 14 -12.29 -12.78 -5.81
N THR A 15 -12.80 -11.79 -5.06
CA THR A 15 -13.35 -10.56 -5.65
C THR A 15 -12.37 -9.40 -5.68
N TRP A 16 -11.16 -9.58 -5.15
CA TRP A 16 -10.16 -8.52 -5.07
C TRP A 16 -9.69 -8.09 -6.45
N GLY A 17 -10.02 -6.86 -6.84
CA GLY A 17 -9.53 -6.19 -8.03
C GLY A 17 -8.60 -5.03 -7.65
N PRO A 18 -7.28 -5.27 -7.53
CA PRO A 18 -6.34 -4.22 -7.14
C PRO A 18 -6.27 -3.10 -8.20
N MET A 19 -5.99 -1.88 -7.74
CA MET A 19 -5.80 -0.69 -8.57
C MET A 19 -4.45 -0.05 -8.27
N ASP A 20 -3.87 0.57 -9.31
CA ASP A 20 -2.65 1.37 -9.19
C ASP A 20 -1.43 0.63 -8.62
N GLU A 21 -1.32 -0.68 -8.86
CA GLU A 21 -0.25 -1.55 -8.36
C GLU A 21 1.17 -1.19 -8.85
N ASN A 22 1.29 -0.19 -9.72
CA ASN A 22 2.57 0.33 -10.22
C ASN A 22 2.80 1.80 -9.84
N MET A 23 1.96 2.39 -8.97
CA MET A 23 2.13 3.75 -8.48
C MET A 23 3.27 3.81 -7.47
N ILE A 24 4.31 4.58 -7.79
CA ILE A 24 5.51 4.73 -6.95
C ILE A 24 5.75 6.19 -6.58
N SER A 25 6.28 6.40 -5.38
CA SER A 25 6.74 7.71 -4.92
C SER A 25 8.03 8.11 -5.63
N LEU A 26 8.06 9.33 -6.14
CA LEU A 26 9.26 9.97 -6.67
C LEU A 26 9.81 10.97 -5.65
N ASP A 27 11.05 11.41 -5.89
CA ASP A 27 11.73 12.39 -5.04
C ASP A 27 12.24 13.56 -5.90
N PRO A 28 11.33 14.46 -6.32
CA PRO A 28 11.65 15.59 -7.20
C PRO A 28 12.40 16.73 -6.48
N ILE A 29 12.39 16.75 -5.14
CA ILE A 29 13.04 17.80 -4.33
C ILE A 29 14.33 17.30 -3.68
N GLU A 30 14.75 16.07 -3.97
CA GLU A 30 15.95 15.44 -3.40
C GLU A 30 15.97 15.52 -1.86
N PHE A 31 14.87 15.12 -1.24
CA PHE A 31 14.68 15.30 0.19
C PHE A 31 15.64 14.43 0.99
N GLN A 32 16.31 15.05 1.95
CA GLN A 32 17.20 14.39 2.90
C GLN A 32 16.74 14.71 4.33
N PHE A 33 16.66 13.68 5.17
CA PHE A 33 16.42 13.84 6.60
C PHE A 33 17.65 13.37 7.37
N GLN A 34 18.36 14.32 8.01
CA GLN A 34 19.65 14.05 8.64
C GLN A 34 20.65 13.46 7.62
N GLU A 35 21.06 12.21 7.79
CA GLU A 35 21.99 11.49 6.91
C GLU A 35 21.29 10.51 5.96
N GLU A 36 19.94 10.40 6.00
CA GLU A 36 19.17 9.49 5.14
C GLU A 36 18.47 10.23 3.99
N LEU A 37 18.65 9.75 2.76
CA LEU A 37 17.90 10.19 1.58
C LEU A 37 16.48 9.60 1.60
N TYR A 38 15.49 10.37 1.15
CA TYR A 38 14.10 9.91 1.07
C TYR A 38 13.93 8.65 0.21
N LYS A 39 14.66 8.57 -0.92
CA LYS A 39 14.69 7.39 -1.79
C LYS A 39 15.15 6.13 -1.06
N ASP A 40 16.17 6.25 -0.22
CA ASP A 40 16.71 5.11 0.53
C ASP A 40 15.71 4.61 1.57
N ARG A 41 15.00 5.54 2.23
CA ARG A 41 13.91 5.21 3.15
C ARG A 41 12.78 4.47 2.43
N ILE A 42 12.30 4.99 1.29
CA ILE A 42 11.27 4.31 0.50
C ILE A 42 11.72 2.89 0.13
N TYR A 43 12.93 2.75 -0.43
CA TYR A 43 13.44 1.45 -0.87
C TYR A 43 13.54 0.44 0.29
N PHE A 44 13.99 0.90 1.46
CA PHE A 44 14.04 0.07 2.67
C PHE A 44 12.65 -0.47 3.04
N TYR A 45 11.63 0.39 3.11
CA TYR A 45 10.27 -0.02 3.48
C TYR A 45 9.63 -0.90 2.40
N GLN A 46 9.83 -0.60 1.13
CA GLN A 46 9.35 -1.44 0.03
C GLN A 46 9.88 -2.87 0.15
N ARG A 47 11.19 -3.03 0.41
CA ARG A 47 11.78 -4.37 0.61
C ARG A 47 11.34 -5.05 1.90
N LYS A 48 11.20 -4.29 2.98
CA LYS A 48 10.80 -4.82 4.29
C LYS A 48 9.37 -5.34 4.29
N ILE A 49 8.48 -4.66 3.58
CA ILE A 49 7.03 -4.91 3.63
C ILE A 49 6.55 -5.70 2.42
N GLY A 50 7.24 -5.59 1.28
CA GLY A 50 6.83 -6.21 0.01
C GLY A 50 5.70 -5.44 -0.70
N LEU A 51 5.44 -4.20 -0.29
CA LEU A 51 4.50 -3.29 -0.95
C LEU A 51 5.27 -2.14 -1.59
N ILE A 52 4.78 -1.62 -2.71
CA ILE A 52 5.41 -0.48 -3.37
C ILE A 52 5.02 0.87 -2.77
N GLU A 53 3.92 0.91 -2.02
CA GLU A 53 3.46 2.09 -1.30
C GLU A 53 2.76 1.74 0.03
N ALA A 54 2.54 2.75 0.87
CA ALA A 54 1.85 2.67 2.14
C ALA A 54 0.34 2.40 2.02
N ILE A 55 -0.26 2.41 0.84
CA ILE A 55 -1.69 2.14 0.66
C ILE A 55 -1.93 1.14 -0.46
N GLN A 56 -2.86 0.22 -0.23
CA GLN A 56 -3.44 -0.62 -1.28
C GLN A 56 -4.85 -0.13 -1.59
N THR A 57 -5.16 0.04 -2.86
CA THR A 57 -6.49 0.46 -3.33
C THR A 57 -7.05 -0.54 -4.33
N GLY A 58 -8.37 -0.59 -4.47
CA GLY A 58 -9.01 -1.49 -5.40
C GLY A 58 -10.52 -1.55 -5.26
N THR A 59 -11.12 -2.41 -6.07
CA THR A 59 -12.54 -2.73 -6.02
C THR A 59 -12.75 -4.16 -5.54
N SER A 60 -13.90 -4.44 -4.93
CA SER A 60 -14.24 -5.78 -4.45
C SER A 60 -15.74 -5.92 -4.23
N GLN A 61 -16.17 -7.07 -3.71
CA GLN A 61 -17.52 -7.24 -3.17
C GLN A 61 -17.47 -7.48 -1.66
N LEU A 62 -18.50 -7.01 -0.96
CA LEU A 62 -18.77 -7.29 0.45
C LEU A 62 -20.21 -7.80 0.54
N ASN A 63 -20.40 -9.08 0.86
CA ASN A 63 -21.71 -9.74 0.83
C ASN A 63 -22.43 -9.55 -0.52
N GLY A 64 -21.69 -9.63 -1.63
CA GLY A 64 -22.18 -9.42 -3.00
C GLY A 64 -22.42 -7.96 -3.39
N ILE A 65 -22.16 -6.99 -2.52
CA ILE A 65 -22.30 -5.56 -2.80
C ILE A 65 -20.97 -5.03 -3.34
N PRO A 66 -20.92 -4.46 -4.56
CA PRO A 66 -19.72 -3.83 -5.09
C PRO A 66 -19.25 -2.65 -4.22
N ILE A 67 -17.96 -2.63 -3.89
CA ILE A 67 -17.31 -1.59 -3.08
C ILE A 67 -15.96 -1.19 -3.68
N ALA A 68 -15.50 0.00 -3.30
CA ALA A 68 -14.10 0.40 -3.40
C ALA A 68 -13.47 0.39 -2.00
N ILE A 69 -12.20 0.02 -1.89
CA ILE A 69 -11.47 -0.06 -0.61
C ILE A 69 -10.09 0.57 -0.75
N GLY A 70 -9.69 1.28 0.30
CA GLY A 70 -8.33 1.75 0.52
C GLY A 70 -7.85 1.28 1.89
N ALA A 71 -6.73 0.56 1.93
CA ALA A 71 -6.16 0.02 3.16
C ALA A 71 -4.71 0.48 3.32
N THR A 72 -4.46 1.39 4.25
CA THR A 72 -3.13 1.92 4.57
C THR A 72 -2.35 0.96 5.45
N ASN A 73 -1.08 0.67 5.15
CA ASN A 73 -0.19 -0.16 5.95
C ASN A 73 0.76 0.69 6.80
N PHE A 74 0.41 0.91 8.07
CA PHE A 74 1.18 1.70 9.05
C PHE A 74 2.64 1.25 9.24
N GLN A 75 2.99 0.02 8.82
CA GLN A 75 4.38 -0.42 8.87
C GLN A 75 5.24 0.30 7.81
N PHE A 76 4.61 0.87 6.78
CA PHE A 76 5.24 1.62 5.69
C PHE A 76 5.32 3.09 6.11
N MET A 77 6.50 3.50 6.56
CA MET A 77 6.81 4.89 6.93
C MET A 77 5.95 5.52 8.06
N GLY A 78 5.11 4.76 8.74
CA GLY A 78 4.43 5.14 10.00
C GLY A 78 3.03 5.66 9.79
#